data_AF-A0AA38CDS3-F1
#
_entry.id   AF-A0AA38CDS3-F1
#
_cell.length_a   1.000
_cell.length_b   1.000
_cell.length_c   1.000
_cell.angle_alpha   90.00
_cell.angle_beta   90.00
_cell.angle_gamma   90.00
#
_symmetry.space_group_name_H-M   'P 1'
#
loop_
_entity.id
_entity.type
_entity.pdbx_description
1 polymer ?
#
loop_
_entity_poly.entity_id
_entity_poly.type
_entity_poly.pdbx_seq_one_letter_code
_entity_poly.pdbx_strand_id
1 'polypeptide(L)' 'FDNTNNTAEYEALLLGLEMERKKGIQNLKVQGDVELIVNQVKGVYQLKNYCLKHYRNKVWDSVECFDAFSIK' A
#
# COMPACT_ATOMS: atom_id res chain seq x y z
N PHE A 1 11.80 13.92 -11.87
CA PHE A 1 11.43 12.60 -11.34
C PHE A 1 10.08 12.75 -10.67
N ASP A 2 9.06 12.56 -11.50
CA ASP A 2 7.66 12.87 -11.25
C ASP A 2 7.07 12.04 -10.10
N ASN A 3 6.71 12.73 -9.01
CA ASN A 3 6.02 12.16 -7.84
C ASN A 3 4.57 11.71 -8.14
N THR A 4 4.08 11.87 -9.38
CA THR A 4 2.72 11.52 -9.79
C THR A 4 2.50 10.02 -9.92
N ASN A 5 3.50 9.26 -10.37
CA ASN A 5 3.32 7.81 -10.54
C ASN A 5 3.15 7.11 -9.18
N ASN A 6 4.00 7.44 -8.21
CA ASN A 6 3.95 6.81 -6.88
C ASN A 6 2.64 7.13 -6.15
N THR A 7 2.10 8.35 -6.32
CA THR A 7 0.83 8.75 -5.69
C THR A 7 -0.35 7.96 -6.25
N ALA A 8 -0.45 7.83 -7.57
CA ALA A 8 -1.51 7.08 -8.21
C ALA A 8 -1.49 5.58 -7.84
N GLU A 9 -0.29 4.99 -7.74
CA GLU A 9 -0.12 3.61 -7.29
C GLU A 9 -0.55 3.41 -5.83
N TYR A 10 -0.23 4.35 -4.94
CA TYR A 10 -0.70 4.33 -3.56
C TYR A 10 -2.22 4.46 -3.46
N GLU A 11 -2.84 5.30 -4.28
CA GLU A 11 -4.30 5.45 -4.33
C GLU A 11 -4.99 4.19 -4.84
N ALA A 12 -4.45 3.59 -5.91
CA ALA A 12 -4.95 2.32 -6.43
C ALA A 12 -4.83 1.19 -5.40
N LEU A 13 -3.71 1.13 -4.67
CA LEU A 13 -3.52 0.16 -3.59
C LEU A 13 -4.56 0.35 -2.47
N LEU A 14 -4.73 1.58 -1.96
CA LEU A 14 -5.71 1.88 -0.91
C LEU A 14 -7.14 1.55 -1.34
N LEU A 15 -7.50 1.88 -2.59
CA LEU A 15 -8.81 1.58 -3.14
C LEU A 15 -9.03 0.06 -3.21
N GLY A 16 -8.02 -0.70 -3.66
CA GLY A 16 -8.05 -2.16 -3.68
C GLY A 16 -8.25 -2.76 -2.29
N LEU A 17 -7.48 -2.29 -1.30
CA LEU A 17 -7.62 -2.71 0.11
C LEU A 17 -9.05 -2.44 0.62
N GLU A 18 -9.60 -1.27 0.34
CA GLU A 18 -10.96 -0.92 0.79
C GLU A 18 -12.03 -1.80 0.13
N MET A 19 -11.90 -2.09 -1.17
CA MET A 19 -12.83 -2.95 -1.90
C MET A 19 -12.81 -4.39 -1.36
N GLU A 20 -11.64 -4.96 -1.14
CA GLU A 20 -11.52 -6.32 -0.60
C GLU A 20 -12.04 -6.41 0.84
N ARG A 21 -11.80 -5.38 1.66
CA ARG A 21 -12.42 -5.26 2.99
C ARG A 21 -13.95 -5.24 2.90
N LYS A 22 -14.53 -4.47 1.98
CA LYS A 22 -16.00 -4.42 1.79
C LYS A 22 -16.59 -5.76 1.36
N LYS A 23 -15.80 -6.63 0.72
CA LYS A 23 -16.20 -8.01 0.38
C LYS A 23 -16.10 -8.98 1.56
N GLY A 24 -15.64 -8.53 2.74
CA GLY A 24 -15.45 -9.37 3.92
C GLY A 24 -14.22 -10.28 3.84
N ILE A 25 -13.28 -10.00 2.94
CA ILE A 25 -12.04 -10.77 2.83
C ILE A 25 -11.12 -10.40 3.99
N GLN A 26 -10.71 -11.42 4.74
CA GLN A 26 -9.86 -11.26 5.93
C GLN A 26 -8.38 -11.57 5.64
N ASN A 27 -8.10 -12.30 4.56
CA ASN A 27 -6.75 -12.69 4.15
C ASN A 27 -6.42 -12.08 2.80
N LEU A 28 -5.47 -11.15 2.77
CA LEU A 28 -5.14 -10.43 1.55
C LEU A 28 -3.72 -10.70 1.08
N LYS A 29 -3.60 -11.02 -0.22
CA LYS A 29 -2.34 -11.10 -0.93
C LYS A 29 -2.33 -10.07 -2.04
N VAL A 30 -1.48 -9.06 -1.88
CA VAL A 30 -1.24 -8.05 -2.91
C VAL A 30 -0.03 -8.50 -3.73
N GLN A 31 -0.22 -8.63 -5.04
CA GLN A 31 0.90 -8.73 -5.99
C GLN A 31 1.12 -7.34 -6.56
N GLY A 32 2.22 -6.72 -6.16
CA GLY A 32 2.61 -5.42 -6.69
C GLY A 32 3.65 -5.61 -7.78
N ASP A 33 3.32 -5.29 -9.02
CA ASP A 33 4.32 -5.26 -10.11
C ASP A 33 5.39 -4.17 -9.89
N VAL A 34 5.13 -3.25 -8.95
CA VAL A 34 5.99 -2.12 -8.66
C VAL A 34 6.80 -2.40 -7.39
N GLU A 35 7.96 -3.02 -7.61
CA GLU A 35 8.97 -3.33 -6.59
C GLU A 35 9.29 -2.14 -5.67
N LEU A 36 9.16 -0.91 -6.18
CA LEU A 36 9.34 0.34 -5.42
C LEU A 36 8.32 0.50 -4.29
N ILE A 37 7.02 0.36 -4.57
CA ILE A 37 5.95 0.50 -3.56
C ILE A 37 6.09 -0.60 -2.52
N VAL A 38 6.36 -1.84 -2.97
CA VAL A 38 6.59 -2.99 -2.08
C VAL A 38 7.73 -2.68 -1.11
N ASN A 39 8.86 -2.19 -1.60
CA ASN A 39 10.02 -1.87 -0.79
C ASN A 39 9.81 -0.62 0.09
N GLN A 40 9.00 0.36 -0.33
CA GLN A 40 8.64 1.52 0.49
C GLN A 40 7.68 1.13 1.63
N VAL A 41 6.68 0.29 1.35
CA VAL A 41 5.73 -0.24 2.35
C VAL A 41 6.46 -1.11 3.38
N LYS A 42 7.35 -2.01 2.91
CA LYS A 42 8.24 -2.82 3.76
C LYS A 42 9.30 -2.00 4.52
N GLY A 43 9.47 -0.72 4.17
CA GLY A 43 10.44 0.17 4.82
C GLY A 43 11.88 -0.02 4.38
N VAL A 44 12.13 -0.80 3.32
CA VAL A 44 13.44 -1.01 2.70
C VAL A 44 13.94 0.30 2.06
N TYR A 45 13.05 1.05 1.39
CA TYR A 45 13.35 2.39 0.89
C TYR A 45 12.86 3.48 1.84
N GLN A 46 13.77 4.39 2.23
CA GLN A 46 13.41 5.58 2.99
C GLN A 46 12.64 6.58 2.13
N LEU A 47 11.40 6.86 2.54
CA LEU A 47 10.58 7.92 1.97
C LEU A 47 11.07 9.27 2.50
N LYS A 48 11.64 10.12 1.63
CA LYS A 48 11.97 11.52 1.97
C LYS A 48 10.76 12.45 1.88
N ASN A 49 9.77 12.08 1.06
CA ASN A 49 8.57 12.88 0.82
C ASN A 49 7.51 12.63 1.90
N TYR A 50 7.11 13.68 2.62
CA TYR A 50 6.06 13.63 3.64
C TYR A 50 4.72 13.11 3.12
N CYS A 51 4.35 13.44 1.88
CA CYS A 51 3.11 12.93 1.27
C CYS A 51 3.15 11.41 1.10
N LEU A 52 4.28 10.85 0.64
CA LEU A 52 4.41 9.40 0.48
C LEU A 52 4.45 8.69 1.84
N LYS A 53 5.03 9.31 2.89
CA LYS A 53 4.92 8.78 4.26
C LYS A 53 3.48 8.69 4.72
N HIS A 54 2.66 9.70 4.41
CA HIS A 54 1.23 9.70 4.73
C HIS A 54 0.49 8.55 4.04
N TYR A 55 0.73 8.33 2.75
CA TYR A 55 0.13 7.20 2.03
C TYR A 55 0.59 5.85 2.58
N ARG A 56 1.88 5.70 2.91
CA ARG A 56 2.38 4.49 3.56
C ARG A 56 1.65 4.21 4.87
N ASN A 57 1.45 5.22 5.71
CA ASN A 57 0.73 5.06 6.98
C ASN A 57 -0.72 4.62 6.72
N LYS A 58 -1.43 5.26 5.80
CA LYS A 58 -2.81 4.85 5.43
C LYS A 58 -2.89 3.39 4.96
N VAL A 59 -1.88 2.92 4.22
CA VAL A 59 -1.82 1.53 3.77
C VAL A 59 -1.69 0.61 4.98
N TRP A 60 -0.81 0.93 5.94
CA TRP A 60 -0.66 0.16 7.16
C TRP A 60 -1.92 0.17 8.02
N ASP A 61 -2.56 1.32 8.22
CA ASP A 61 -3.83 1.45 8.94
C ASP A 61 -4.94 0.59 8.30
N SER A 62 -4.94 0.50 6.96
CA SER A 62 -5.90 -0.34 6.23
C SER A 62 -5.56 -1.83 6.33
N VAL A 63 -4.27 -2.17 6.38
CA VAL A 63 -3.77 -3.54 6.52
C VAL A 63 -4.05 -4.12 7.91
N GLU A 64 -4.05 -3.29 8.97
CA GLU A 64 -4.40 -3.73 10.34
C GLU A 64 -5.83 -4.31 10.45
N CYS A 65 -6.70 -4.03 9.48
CA CYS A 65 -8.05 -4.60 9.41
C CYS A 65 -8.11 -6.02 8.83
N PHE A 66 -6.99 -6.58 8.37
CA PHE A 66 -6.90 -7.94 7.81
C PHE A 66 -6.17 -8.86 8.79
N ASP A 67 -6.65 -10.09 8.95
CA ASP A 67 -6.03 -11.11 9.81
C ASP A 67 -4.67 -11.55 9.28
N ALA A 68 -4.52 -11.58 7.95
CA ALA A 68 -3.25 -11.80 7.30
C ALA A 68 -3.08 -10.92 6.06
N PHE A 69 -1.92 -10.29 5.96
CA PHE A 69 -1.52 -9.50 4.82
C PHE A 69 -0.15 -9.95 4.30
N SER A 70 -0.05 -10.15 2.99
CA SER A 70 1.22 -10.36 2.32
C SER A 70 1.31 -9.51 1.06
N ILE A 71 2.44 -8.83 0.88
CA ILE A 71 2.76 -8.09 -0.33
C ILE A 71 4.04 -8.67 -0.96
N LYS A 72 3.89 -9.20 -2.17
CA LYS A 72 4.99 -9.74 -2.97
C LYS A 72 5.24 -8.84 -4.16
#